data_AF-A0A9E2BZH3-F1
#
_entry.id   AF-A0A9E2BZH3-F1
#
_cell.length_a   1.000
_cell.length_b   1.000
_cell.length_c   1.000
_cell.angle_alpha   90.00
_cell.angle_beta   90.00
_cell.angle_gamma   90.00
#
_symmetry.space_group_name_H-M   'P 1'
#
loop_
_entity.id
_entity.type
_entity.pdbx_description
1 polymer ?
#
loop_
_entity_poly.entity_id
_entity_poly.type
_entity_poly.pdbx_seq_one_letter_code
_entity_poly.pdbx_strand_id
1 'polypeptide(L)'
;MPKKQVGKWSIDYLQILDENGKADEKLEPKIDEKDLLALYRWMVLSREADQRMINMQRQGRIGTVGPSTGQEAAHVVPAYLLNDKDWF
;
A
#
# COMPACT_ATOMS: atom_id res chain seq x y z
N MET A 1 5.78 -40.57 -5.08
CA MET A 1 4.36 -40.26 -5.32
C MET A 1 4.24 -39.58 -6.68
N PRO A 2 3.43 -40.08 -7.63
CA PRO A 2 3.30 -39.45 -8.94
C PRO A 2 2.60 -38.10 -8.79
N LYS A 3 3.25 -37.01 -9.21
CA LYS A 3 2.64 -35.67 -9.25
C LYS A 3 1.59 -35.66 -10.36
N LYS A 4 0.35 -35.30 -10.05
CA LYS A 4 -0.74 -35.13 -11.03
C LYS A 4 -1.10 -33.65 -11.11
N GLN A 5 -1.10 -33.09 -12.31
CA GLN A 5 -1.44 -31.68 -12.52
C GLN A 5 -2.96 -31.50 -12.38
N VAL A 6 -3.38 -30.57 -11.53
CA VAL A 6 -4.80 -30.35 -11.16
C VAL A 6 -5.46 -29.24 -12.01
N GLY A 7 -4.65 -28.40 -12.67
CA GLY A 7 -5.12 -27.34 -13.55
C GLY A 7 -3.99 -26.45 -14.07
N LYS A 8 -4.34 -25.51 -14.97
CA LYS A 8 -3.49 -24.39 -15.40
C LYS A 8 -4.35 -23.13 -15.38
N TRP A 9 -3.86 -22.08 -14.73
CA TRP A 9 -4.53 -20.79 -14.61
C TRP A 9 -3.58 -19.66 -15.02
N SER A 10 -4.16 -18.52 -15.42
CA SER A 10 -3.46 -17.25 -15.64
C SER A 10 -3.98 -16.20 -14.67
N ILE A 11 -3.12 -15.27 -14.29
CA ILE A 11 -3.45 -14.12 -13.43
C ILE A 11 -3.00 -12.87 -14.17
N ASP A 12 -3.91 -11.93 -14.34
CA ASP A 12 -3.63 -10.65 -14.98
C ASP A 12 -3.10 -9.65 -13.95
N TYR A 13 -2.17 -8.80 -14.37
CA TYR A 13 -1.58 -7.75 -13.54
C TYR A 13 -2.05 -6.38 -14.02
N LEU A 14 -2.56 -5.57 -13.09
CA LEU A 14 -3.02 -4.20 -13.36
C LEU A 14 -1.98 -3.21 -12.84
N GLN A 15 -1.46 -2.39 -13.74
CA GLN A 15 -0.59 -1.26 -13.43
C GLN A 15 -1.12 -0.02 -14.17
N ILE A 16 -1.52 1.00 -13.40
CA ILE A 16 -2.08 2.24 -13.96
C ILE A 16 -0.99 3.30 -14.13
N LEU A 17 0.03 3.31 -13.27
CA LEU A 17 1.15 4.26 -13.28
C LEU A 17 2.46 3.50 -13.53
N ASP A 18 3.22 3.92 -14.54
CA ASP A 18 4.51 3.33 -14.86
C ASP A 18 5.66 3.85 -13.96
N GLU A 19 6.86 3.29 -14.11
CA GLU A 19 8.05 3.65 -13.33
C GLU A 19 8.55 5.09 -13.57
N ASN A 20 8.10 5.72 -14.65
CA ASN A 20 8.43 7.09 -15.00
C ASN A 20 7.34 8.07 -14.52
N GLY A 21 6.29 7.57 -13.84
CA GLY A 21 5.18 8.37 -13.36
C GLY A 21 4.18 8.75 -14.45
N LYS A 22 4.14 8.03 -15.58
CA LYS A 22 3.14 8.23 -16.63
C LYS A 22 1.96 7.28 -16.41
N ALA A 23 0.76 7.84 -16.35
CA ALA A 23 -0.47 7.07 -16.20
C ALA A 23 -0.99 6.57 -17.55
N ASP A 24 -1.63 5.41 -17.58
CA ASP A 24 -2.48 4.99 -18.71
C ASP A 24 -3.77 5.81 -18.69
N GLU A 25 -3.91 6.74 -19.65
CA GLU A 25 -5.05 7.65 -19.79
C GLU A 25 -6.41 6.92 -19.85
N LYS A 26 -6.45 5.66 -20.29
CA LYS A 26 -7.70 4.89 -20.37
C LYS A 26 -8.13 4.33 -19.02
N LEU A 27 -7.17 4.10 -18.13
CA LEU A 27 -7.36 3.48 -16.83
C LEU A 27 -7.18 4.48 -15.68
N GLU A 28 -6.77 5.72 -15.97
CA GLU A 28 -6.54 6.77 -14.99
C GLU A 28 -7.84 7.09 -14.21
N PRO A 29 -7.85 6.87 -12.90
CA PRO A 29 -8.97 7.27 -12.07
C PRO A 29 -8.91 8.80 -11.90
N LYS A 30 -10.04 9.47 -12.12
CA LYS A 30 -10.18 10.93 -11.96
C LYS A 30 -10.28 11.31 -10.49
N ILE A 31 -9.22 11.05 -9.73
CA ILE A 31 -9.10 11.36 -8.30
C ILE A 31 -8.88 12.87 -8.17
N ASP A 32 -9.59 13.50 -7.22
CA ASP A 32 -9.41 14.92 -6.94
C ASP A 32 -8.00 15.22 -6.43
N GLU A 33 -7.45 16.38 -6.81
CA GLU A 33 -6.10 16.78 -6.43
C GLU A 33 -5.93 16.84 -4.90
N LYS A 34 -6.95 17.28 -4.16
CA LYS A 34 -6.86 17.35 -2.70
C LYS A 34 -6.75 15.95 -2.10
N ASP A 35 -7.45 14.97 -2.69
CA ASP A 35 -7.48 13.59 -2.18
C ASP A 35 -6.15 12.90 -2.51
N LEU A 36 -5.59 13.12 -3.70
CA LEU A 36 -4.23 12.69 -4.06
C LEU A 36 -3.19 13.24 -3.09
N LEU A 37 -3.25 14.54 -2.79
CA LEU A 37 -2.35 15.19 -1.84
C LEU A 37 -2.52 14.64 -0.42
N ALA A 38 -3.76 14.36 0.01
CA ALA A 38 -4.04 13.78 1.31
C ALA A 38 -3.45 12.36 1.42
N LEU A 39 -3.70 11.50 0.43
CA LEU A 39 -3.15 10.15 0.36
C LEU A 39 -1.62 10.17 0.38
N TYR A 40 -0.98 11.05 -0.39
CA TYR A 40 0.47 11.19 -0.40
C TYR A 40 1.02 11.57 0.99
N ARG A 41 0.40 12.55 1.67
CA ARG A 41 0.79 12.95 3.02
C ARG A 41 0.68 11.80 4.03
N TRP A 42 -0.39 11.01 3.95
CA TRP A 42 -0.57 9.84 4.80
C TRP A 42 0.48 8.75 4.54
N MET A 43 0.85 8.50 3.28
CA MET A 43 1.92 7.56 2.95
C MET A 43 3.28 8.00 3.49
N VAL A 44 3.62 9.30 3.36
CA VAL A 44 4.86 9.86 3.92
C VAL A 44 4.85 9.76 5.44
N LEU A 45 3.74 10.09 6.10
CA LEU A 45 3.62 9.98 7.55
C LEU A 45 3.80 8.53 8.03
N SER A 46 3.19 7.56 7.34
CA SER A 46 3.34 6.12 7.65
C SER A 46 4.81 5.71 7.62
N ARG A 47 5.55 6.12 6.59
CA ARG A 47 6.97 5.83 6.45
C ARG A 47 7.81 6.44 7.57
N GLU A 48 7.56 7.69 7.92
CA GLU A 48 8.28 8.37 9.00
C GLU A 48 7.98 7.77 10.38
N ALA A 49 6.72 7.38 10.62
CA ALA A 49 6.31 6.68 11.83
C ALA A 49 7.04 5.34 11.96
N ASP A 50 7.07 4.54 10.90
CA ASP A 50 7.79 3.26 10.85
C ASP A 50 9.29 3.45 11.15
N GLN A 51 9.92 4.44 10.51
CA GLN A 51 11.35 4.71 10.73
C GLN A 51 11.63 5.09 12.19
N ARG A 52 10.75 5.89 12.81
CA ARG A 52 10.86 6.25 14.22
C ARG A 52 10.65 5.04 15.13
N MET A 53 9.68 4.19 14.84
CA MET A 53 9.41 2.97 15.61
C MET A 53 10.60 2.00 15.53
N ILE A 54 11.19 1.79 14.35
CA ILE A 54 12.41 0.98 14.18
C ILE A 54 13.55 1.54 15.06
N ASN A 55 13.75 2.86 15.05
CA ASN A 55 14.79 3.48 15.88
C ASN A 55 14.54 3.26 17.38
N MET A 56 13.29 3.37 17.84
CA MET A 56 12.94 3.08 19.24
C MET A 56 13.10 1.61 19.60
N GLN A 57 12.75 0.70 18.69
CA GLN A 57 12.93 -0.75 18.88
C GLN A 57 14.41 -1.10 19.02
N ARG A 58 15.28 -0.55 18.17
CA ARG A 58 16.73 -0.76 18.24
C ARG A 58 17.37 -0.21 19.52
N GLN A 59 16.76 0.79 20.12
CA GLN A 59 17.15 1.35 21.42
C GLN A 59 16.57 0.57 22.61
N GLY A 60 15.78 -0.49 22.38
CA GLY A 60 15.10 -1.24 23.43
C GLY A 60 13.97 -0.48 24.13
N ARG A 61 13.46 0.61 23.53
CA ARG A 61 12.42 1.46 24.12
C ARG A 61 11.00 0.94 23.87
N ILE A 62 10.83 0.14 22.83
CA ILE A 62 9.58 -0.56 22.50
C ILE A 62 9.91 -2.00 22.09
N GLY A 63 8.88 -2.86 22.11
CA GLY A 63 8.99 -4.25 21.67
C GLY A 63 9.06 -4.39 20.14
N THR A 64 8.48 -5.47 19.61
CA THR A 64 8.50 -5.79 18.17
C THR A 64 7.75 -4.74 17.35
N VAL A 65 8.31 -4.37 16.19
CA VAL A 65 7.70 -3.47 15.20
C VAL A 65 7.58 -4.23 13.88
N GLY A 66 6.41 -4.17 13.24
CA GLY A 66 6.19 -4.65 11.88
C GLY A 66 6.14 -3.45 10.91
N PRO A 67 7.28 -3.00 10.36
CA PRO A 67 7.29 -1.87 9.45
C PRO A 67 6.65 -2.22 8.11
N SER A 68 6.06 -1.23 7.47
CA SER A 68 5.29 -1.33 6.22
C SER A 68 5.94 -0.57 5.05
N THR A 69 7.25 -0.29 5.13
CA THR A 69 7.98 0.40 4.06
C THR A 69 7.81 -0.31 2.72
N GLY A 70 7.36 0.43 1.71
CA GLY A 70 7.03 -0.11 0.38
C GLY A 70 5.59 -0.65 0.26
N GLN A 71 4.81 -0.65 1.33
CA GLN A 71 3.40 -1.05 1.37
C GLN A 71 2.50 0.07 1.89
N GLU A 72 2.97 1.33 1.91
CA GLU A 72 2.25 2.45 2.48
C GLU A 72 0.90 2.66 1.77
N ALA A 73 0.91 2.63 0.43
CA ALA A 73 -0.30 2.77 -0.39
C ALA A 73 -1.32 1.64 -0.13
N ALA A 74 -0.83 0.42 0.10
CA ALA A 74 -1.67 -0.75 0.31
C ALA A 74 -2.50 -0.68 1.61
N HIS A 75 -2.03 0.09 2.60
CA HIS A 75 -2.76 0.31 3.85
C HIS A 75 -3.53 1.63 3.83
N VAL A 76 -2.90 2.71 3.37
CA VAL A 76 -3.48 4.07 3.40
C VAL A 76 -4.71 4.19 2.50
N VAL A 77 -4.66 3.68 1.27
CA VAL A 77 -5.75 3.88 0.30
C VAL A 77 -7.03 3.16 0.74
N PRO A 78 -7.01 1.87 1.13
CA PRO A 78 -8.21 1.23 1.66
C PRO A 78 -8.75 1.97 2.88
N ALA A 79 -7.89 2.28 3.86
CA ALA A 79 -8.30 2.97 5.08
C ALA A 79 -8.94 4.34 4.81
N TYR A 80 -8.46 5.07 3.80
CA TYR A 80 -9.01 6.36 3.39
C TYR A 80 -10.40 6.25 2.72
N LEU A 81 -10.69 5.12 2.07
CA LEU A 81 -11.92 4.87 1.33
C LEU A 81 -12.99 4.13 2.14
N LEU A 82 -12.65 3.62 3.33
CA LEU A 82 -13.63 3.00 4.22
C LEU A 82 -14.71 4.01 4.63
N ASN A 83 -15.94 3.52 4.69
CA ASN A 83 -17.06 4.24 5.27
C ASN A 83 -17.24 3.84 6.74
N ASP A 84 -17.99 4.64 7.50
CA ASP A 84 -18.28 4.39 8.92
C ASP A 84 -18.94 3.02 9.22
N LYS A 85 -19.48 2.36 8.21
CA LYS A 85 -20.15 1.06 8.31
C LYS A 85 -19.28 -0.11 7.87
N ASP A 86 -18.12 0.16 7.27
CA ASP A 86 -17.21 -0.88 6.83
C ASP A 86 -16.44 -1.42 8.05
N TRP A 87 -16.45 -2.74 8.22
CA TRP A 87 -15.74 -3.40 9.31
C TRP A 87 -14.26 -3.53 8.97
N PHE A 88 -13.40 -2.85 9.73
CA PHE A 88 -11.94 -2.84 9.58
C PHE A 88 -11.24 -2.98 10.93
#